data_AF-A0A265UXH9-F1
#
_entry.id   AF-A0A265UXH9-F1
#
_cell.length_a   1.000
_cell.length_b   1.000
_cell.length_c   1.000
_cell.angle_alpha   90.00
_cell.angle_beta   90.00
_cell.angle_gamma   90.00
#
_symmetry.space_group_name_H-M   'P 1'
#
loop_
_entity.id
_entity.type
_entity.pdbx_description
1 polymer ?
#
loop_
_entity_poly.entity_id
_entity_poly.type
_entity_poly.pdbx_seq_one_letter_code
_entity_poly.pdbx_strand_id
1 'polypeptide(L)'
;MFGSHIALSAQAITLFEQFNGQYDYLAIGNTLNPAENNGSNFCALLESSTAELNLNPDNALVKAYLYWAGSGPGDASVSLNGNTVTADDSYTVTYNSPTFGDMLYFSSYADITEIINTNGNGLYEFSDLDINTVLLTDIGYCANRTNFGGWSIYIIYEDASLPLNQISLFQGLEIINRNVQNLDITLSNINVLDNNNAKIGFLAWEGDNALNFGESLSINNNIISNPPLNFADNAFNGTNTFTNSNVFYNADLDVYNIENNINIGDNSASIRLTTGGLDENGVFQADLIIINNIITVLNSRLPDATISIDSTTVFCGGDNVELDYTVFNLNSTETLPANTPIAFYVGDTLVGQSHTLNPIDIGSSETNSISLTIPEELGPNVTVVASVDDTGAMVGIVDETNEDNNLNAADIELLVIPDVIILPGLIGCNEGFGISTYNLYDALIDSDLSEENISFFQSLEDLETETNAILNIENYVNSEVPQTIYIRRESAPCYAIFQFELLFDNCPPTIPQGFSPNDDNTNDWFNIRGLYDIFIEHRLRIYNRYGTLVFEGNNNKAWYGEINRGVTGVGNIVPVGTYYYILELNDSDYRPMVGWVYVNY
;
A
#
# COMPACT_ATOMS: atom_id res chain seq x y z
N MET A 1 12.94 -33.18 -23.88
CA MET A 1 13.65 -33.75 -22.73
C MET A 1 14.91 -32.93 -22.53
N PHE A 2 14.80 -31.86 -21.76
CA PHE A 2 15.94 -31.16 -21.15
C PHE A 2 15.40 -30.72 -19.79
N GLY A 3 15.56 -31.61 -18.81
CA GLY A 3 15.29 -31.29 -17.42
C GLY A 3 16.41 -30.37 -16.95
N SER A 4 16.05 -29.16 -16.56
CA SER A 4 16.94 -28.28 -15.81
C SER A 4 17.18 -28.95 -14.47
N HIS A 5 18.39 -29.47 -14.25
CA HIS A 5 18.84 -29.83 -12.91
C HIS A 5 19.06 -28.52 -12.15
N ILE A 6 18.06 -28.15 -11.33
CA ILE A 6 18.29 -27.18 -10.26
C ILE A 6 19.23 -27.88 -9.28
N ALA A 7 20.47 -27.42 -9.21
CA ALA A 7 21.35 -27.84 -8.13
C ALA A 7 20.73 -27.32 -6.83
N LEU A 8 20.25 -28.24 -5.98
CA LEU A 8 19.90 -27.90 -4.60
C LEU A 8 21.21 -27.53 -3.89
N SER A 9 21.40 -26.22 -3.70
CA SER A 9 22.44 -25.69 -2.83
C SER A 9 21.98 -25.83 -1.38
N ALA A 10 22.93 -26.00 -0.45
CA ALA A 10 22.71 -25.83 0.97
C ALA A 10 21.92 -24.53 1.23
N GLN A 11 20.94 -24.58 2.14
CA GLN A 11 20.22 -23.39 2.59
C GLN A 11 20.99 -22.76 3.73
N ALA A 12 21.41 -21.51 3.54
CA ALA A 12 22.18 -20.75 4.51
C ALA A 12 21.42 -20.62 5.84
N ILE A 13 22.14 -20.65 6.96
CA ILE A 13 21.60 -20.32 8.27
C ILE A 13 21.28 -18.83 8.29
N THR A 14 19.99 -18.49 8.26
CA THR A 14 19.49 -17.10 8.27
C THR A 14 18.49 -16.89 9.39
N LEU A 15 18.25 -15.62 9.76
CA LEU A 15 17.24 -15.28 10.75
C LEU A 15 15.87 -15.83 10.30
N PHE A 16 15.27 -16.66 11.13
CA PHE A 16 13.96 -17.25 10.89
C PHE A 16 12.86 -16.44 11.57
N GLU A 17 13.02 -16.22 12.87
CA GLU A 17 12.04 -15.49 13.67
C GLU A 17 12.72 -14.81 14.85
N GLN A 18 12.16 -13.68 15.26
CA GLN A 18 12.65 -12.90 16.37
C GLN A 18 11.52 -12.55 17.34
N PHE A 19 11.80 -12.72 18.63
CA PHE A 19 10.87 -12.43 19.72
C PHE A 19 11.49 -11.38 20.64
N ASN A 20 10.84 -10.22 20.76
CA ASN A 20 11.31 -9.10 21.55
C ASN A 20 10.32 -8.85 22.72
N GLY A 21 10.79 -9.02 23.95
CA GLY A 21 9.93 -8.93 25.13
C GLY A 21 10.52 -9.67 26.33
N GLN A 22 9.69 -10.01 27.32
CA GLN A 22 10.15 -10.77 28.49
C GLN A 22 10.19 -12.28 28.18
N TYR A 23 10.97 -12.64 27.16
CA TYR A 23 11.01 -13.98 26.61
C TYR A 23 12.30 -14.71 26.96
N ASP A 24 12.21 -16.03 27.07
CA ASP A 24 13.34 -16.95 27.02
C ASP A 24 12.93 -18.26 26.32
N TYR A 25 13.84 -19.21 26.18
CA TYR A 25 13.58 -20.49 25.55
C TYR A 25 14.14 -21.69 26.34
N LEU A 26 13.52 -22.83 26.10
CA LEU A 26 13.94 -24.18 26.49
C LEU A 26 13.96 -25.05 25.22
N ALA A 27 14.79 -26.10 25.19
CA ALA A 27 14.66 -27.13 24.18
C ALA A 27 14.59 -28.55 24.79
N ILE A 28 13.87 -29.42 24.11
CA ILE A 28 13.85 -30.87 24.38
C ILE A 28 14.13 -31.62 23.08
N GLY A 29 14.55 -32.88 23.15
CA GLY A 29 14.79 -33.67 21.94
C GLY A 29 15.46 -34.99 22.27
N ASN A 30 15.48 -35.88 21.30
CA ASN A 30 16.24 -37.12 21.41
C ASN A 30 16.79 -37.60 20.06
N THR A 31 17.82 -38.43 20.09
CA THR A 31 18.37 -39.12 18.92
C THR A 31 17.60 -40.41 18.65
N LEU A 32 17.55 -40.84 17.38
CA LEU A 32 17.12 -42.18 16.99
C LEU A 32 18.32 -43.11 16.75
N ASN A 33 19.55 -42.62 16.90
CA ASN A 33 20.73 -43.46 16.85
C ASN A 33 20.86 -44.29 18.15
N PRO A 34 21.01 -45.62 18.07
CA PRO A 34 21.14 -46.47 19.27
C PRO A 34 22.50 -46.33 19.98
N ALA A 35 23.50 -45.76 19.31
CA ALA A 35 24.85 -45.48 19.80
C ALA A 35 25.54 -44.44 18.88
N GLU A 36 26.68 -43.89 19.29
CA GLU A 36 27.56 -43.11 18.39
C GLU A 36 28.01 -43.94 17.18
N ASN A 37 28.11 -43.29 16.01
CA ASN A 37 28.61 -43.93 14.79
C ASN A 37 30.06 -44.40 14.96
N ASN A 38 30.87 -43.60 15.67
CA ASN A 38 32.27 -43.90 15.93
C ASN A 38 32.47 -44.89 17.09
N GLY A 39 32.50 -46.19 16.76
CA GLY A 39 32.87 -47.26 17.71
C GLY A 39 31.80 -48.34 17.89
N SER A 40 30.60 -48.09 17.37
CA SER A 40 29.52 -49.06 17.23
C SER A 40 29.35 -49.51 15.77
N ASN A 41 28.61 -50.59 15.55
CA ASN A 41 28.24 -51.03 14.20
C ASN A 41 26.72 -51.22 14.12
N PHE A 42 26.05 -50.29 13.45
CA PHE A 42 24.62 -50.33 13.16
C PHE A 42 24.36 -49.59 11.85
N CYS A 43 23.22 -49.87 11.21
CA CYS A 43 22.80 -49.21 9.97
C CYS A 43 21.26 -49.15 9.90
N ALA A 44 20.65 -49.04 11.08
CA ALA A 44 19.23 -48.91 11.29
C ALA A 44 19.01 -48.02 12.51
N LEU A 45 17.98 -47.20 12.47
CA LEU A 45 17.62 -46.30 13.56
C LEU A 45 16.55 -46.93 14.46
N LEU A 46 16.38 -46.37 15.65
CA LEU A 46 15.24 -46.65 16.52
C LEU A 46 13.93 -46.19 15.83
N GLU A 47 12.85 -46.94 16.02
CA GLU A 47 11.53 -46.60 15.46
C GLU A 47 10.90 -45.38 16.14
N SER A 48 11.24 -45.14 17.41
CA SER A 48 10.83 -43.98 18.17
C SER A 48 11.84 -43.62 19.26
N SER A 49 11.75 -42.38 19.75
CA SER A 49 12.44 -41.92 20.96
C SER A 49 11.58 -40.89 21.70
N THR A 50 11.94 -40.60 22.96
CA THR A 50 11.13 -39.73 23.81
C THR A 50 11.95 -38.65 24.50
N ALA A 51 11.33 -37.51 24.80
CA ALA A 51 11.91 -36.45 25.63
C ALA A 51 10.83 -35.85 26.55
N GLU A 52 11.22 -35.46 27.77
CA GLU A 52 10.30 -34.91 28.76
C GLU A 52 10.30 -33.38 28.70
N LEU A 53 9.12 -32.78 28.51
CA LEU A 53 8.90 -31.34 28.64
C LEU A 53 8.51 -31.01 30.08
N ASN A 54 9.30 -30.15 30.72
CA ASN A 54 9.01 -29.60 32.04
C ASN A 54 9.17 -28.08 32.02
N LEU A 55 8.22 -27.39 31.39
CA LEU A 55 8.12 -25.93 31.41
C LEU A 55 7.57 -25.46 32.76
N ASN A 56 8.14 -24.41 33.35
CA ASN A 56 7.61 -23.84 34.58
C ASN A 56 6.16 -23.37 34.34
N PRO A 57 5.17 -23.73 35.18
CA PRO A 57 3.77 -23.30 35.00
C PRO A 57 3.54 -21.79 34.99
N ASP A 58 4.47 -21.01 35.56
CA ASP A 58 4.42 -19.55 35.53
C ASP A 58 4.86 -18.97 34.17
N ASN A 59 5.49 -19.79 33.31
CA ASN A 59 5.92 -19.38 31.98
C ASN A 59 4.79 -19.61 30.97
N ALA A 60 4.43 -18.57 30.21
CA ALA A 60 3.41 -18.68 29.17
C ALA A 60 4.05 -19.14 27.86
N LEU A 61 3.51 -20.19 27.23
CA LEU A 61 3.95 -20.64 25.91
C LEU A 61 3.67 -19.56 24.85
N VAL A 62 4.70 -19.17 24.11
CA VAL A 62 4.58 -18.24 22.98
C VAL A 62 4.62 -19.00 21.66
N LYS A 63 5.62 -19.86 21.48
CA LYS A 63 5.85 -20.61 20.24
C LYS A 63 6.56 -21.93 20.50
N ALA A 64 6.28 -22.95 19.70
CA ALA A 64 7.04 -24.19 19.70
C ALA A 64 7.30 -24.73 18.29
N TYR A 65 8.55 -25.07 18.01
CA TYR A 65 8.99 -25.57 16.71
C TYR A 65 9.61 -26.96 16.85
N LEU A 66 9.03 -27.94 16.16
CA LEU A 66 9.62 -29.28 16.02
C LEU A 66 10.58 -29.26 14.85
N TYR A 67 11.81 -29.74 15.06
CA TYR A 67 12.80 -30.01 14.04
C TYR A 67 13.08 -31.52 14.01
N TRP A 68 13.16 -32.10 12.82
CA TRP A 68 13.64 -33.47 12.63
C TRP A 68 14.54 -33.55 11.42
N ALA A 69 15.54 -34.41 11.49
CA ALA A 69 16.55 -34.50 10.46
C ALA A 69 17.05 -35.93 10.33
N GLY A 70 17.74 -36.21 9.23
CA GLY A 70 18.38 -37.49 9.03
C GLY A 70 19.09 -37.64 7.70
N SER A 71 19.58 -38.86 7.48
CA SER A 71 20.21 -39.28 6.22
C SER A 71 19.18 -39.49 5.11
N GLY A 72 19.49 -38.98 3.91
CA GLY A 72 18.68 -39.17 2.72
C GLY A 72 17.91 -37.92 2.24
N PRO A 73 16.95 -38.12 1.32
CA PRO A 73 16.21 -37.03 0.69
C PRO A 73 15.13 -36.39 1.57
N GLY A 74 14.85 -36.97 2.72
CA GLY A 74 13.89 -36.45 3.69
C GLY A 74 12.55 -37.16 3.77
N ASP A 75 11.89 -36.90 4.89
CA ASP A 75 10.54 -37.34 5.21
C ASP A 75 9.72 -36.12 5.64
N ALA A 76 8.70 -35.79 4.85
CA ALA A 76 7.90 -34.59 5.06
C ALA A 76 6.85 -34.76 6.17
N SER A 77 6.69 -35.97 6.72
CA SER A 77 5.68 -36.22 7.74
C SER A 77 6.20 -37.18 8.81
N VAL A 78 5.99 -36.82 10.07
CA VAL A 78 6.37 -37.60 11.24
C VAL A 78 5.21 -37.68 12.22
N SER A 79 5.38 -38.36 13.35
CA SER A 79 4.39 -38.43 14.41
C SER A 79 4.95 -37.92 15.73
N LEU A 80 4.17 -37.08 16.42
CA LEU A 80 4.46 -36.58 17.76
C LEU A 80 3.28 -36.88 18.68
N ASN A 81 3.50 -37.77 19.66
CA ASN A 81 2.47 -38.30 20.57
C ASN A 81 1.26 -38.91 19.83
N GLY A 82 1.51 -39.52 18.66
CA GLY A 82 0.48 -40.11 17.81
C GLY A 82 -0.25 -39.12 16.90
N ASN A 83 0.09 -37.83 16.95
CA ASN A 83 -0.42 -36.82 16.01
C ASN A 83 0.52 -36.75 14.81
N THR A 84 -0.03 -36.84 13.60
CA THR A 84 0.73 -36.58 12.38
C THR A 84 1.13 -35.11 12.32
N VAL A 85 2.42 -34.86 12.16
CA VAL A 85 3.01 -33.53 11.94
C VAL A 85 3.58 -33.52 10.52
N THR A 86 3.14 -32.56 9.71
CA THR A 86 3.66 -32.33 8.35
C THR A 86 4.60 -31.14 8.38
N ALA A 87 5.72 -31.23 7.66
CA ALA A 87 6.69 -30.15 7.56
C ALA A 87 6.09 -28.91 6.93
N ASP A 88 6.35 -27.75 7.54
CA ASP A 88 6.07 -26.44 6.94
C ASP A 88 7.05 -26.16 5.80
N ASP A 89 8.33 -26.52 6.00
CA ASP A 89 9.35 -26.53 4.96
C ASP A 89 10.44 -27.59 5.26
N SER A 90 11.31 -27.85 4.29
CA SER A 90 12.42 -28.79 4.41
C SER A 90 13.69 -28.30 3.71
N TYR A 91 14.80 -28.43 4.42
CA TYR A 91 16.14 -28.13 3.98
C TYR A 91 16.89 -29.40 3.58
N THR A 92 17.84 -29.26 2.67
CA THR A 92 18.72 -30.37 2.30
C THR A 92 20.13 -29.89 2.07
N VAL A 93 21.11 -30.70 2.44
CA VAL A 93 22.52 -30.42 2.21
C VAL A 93 23.22 -31.66 1.70
N THR A 94 24.19 -31.48 0.79
CA THR A 94 24.93 -32.60 0.19
C THR A 94 26.37 -32.62 0.65
N TYR A 95 26.77 -33.69 1.33
CA TYR A 95 28.16 -34.00 1.58
C TYR A 95 28.77 -34.72 0.38
N ASN A 96 29.87 -34.19 -0.15
CA ASN A 96 30.58 -34.78 -1.28
C ASN A 96 31.68 -35.72 -0.74
N SER A 97 31.35 -36.99 -0.52
CA SER A 97 32.32 -37.98 -0.03
C SER A 97 33.30 -38.37 -1.14
N PRO A 98 34.63 -38.29 -0.92
CA PRO A 98 35.60 -38.74 -1.91
C PRO A 98 35.50 -40.24 -2.25
N THR A 99 34.93 -41.04 -1.34
CA THR A 99 34.85 -42.50 -1.43
C THR A 99 33.47 -42.97 -1.87
N PHE A 100 32.41 -42.33 -1.39
CA PHE A 100 31.03 -42.79 -1.55
C PHE A 100 30.17 -41.91 -2.47
N GLY A 101 30.71 -40.79 -2.95
CA GLY A 101 29.99 -39.84 -3.80
C GLY A 101 29.11 -38.88 -3.01
N ASP A 102 28.08 -38.35 -3.68
CA ASP A 102 27.18 -37.37 -3.10
C ASP A 102 26.21 -38.03 -2.12
N MET A 103 26.21 -37.56 -0.88
CA MET A 103 25.38 -38.04 0.20
C MET A 103 24.48 -36.90 0.67
N LEU A 104 23.17 -37.10 0.56
CA LEU A 104 22.16 -36.09 0.86
C LEU A 104 21.70 -36.23 2.31
N TYR A 105 21.52 -35.10 2.97
CA TYR A 105 20.96 -34.98 4.30
C TYR A 105 19.81 -33.99 4.25
N PHE A 106 18.86 -34.14 5.17
CA PHE A 106 17.73 -33.23 5.26
C PHE A 106 17.47 -32.81 6.70
N SER A 107 16.76 -31.69 6.81
CA SER A 107 16.09 -31.26 8.03
C SER A 107 14.74 -30.69 7.64
N SER A 108 13.74 -30.94 8.47
CA SER A 108 12.38 -30.44 8.31
C SER A 108 11.95 -29.82 9.61
N TYR A 109 11.05 -28.85 9.53
CA TYR A 109 10.46 -28.24 10.72
C TYR A 109 8.96 -28.04 10.58
N ALA A 110 8.30 -27.91 11.72
CA ALA A 110 6.89 -27.52 11.79
C ALA A 110 6.60 -26.69 13.05
N ASP A 111 5.71 -25.71 12.92
CA ASP A 111 5.08 -25.07 14.06
C ASP A 111 4.10 -26.05 14.76
N ILE A 112 4.46 -26.44 15.98
CA ILE A 112 3.68 -27.38 16.80
C ILE A 112 3.12 -26.70 18.05
N THR A 113 3.03 -25.36 18.05
CA THR A 113 2.58 -24.58 19.21
C THR A 113 1.27 -25.12 19.78
N GLU A 114 0.31 -25.46 18.92
CA GLU A 114 -0.99 -25.98 19.36
C GLU A 114 -0.91 -27.40 19.95
N ILE A 115 0.02 -28.24 19.48
CA ILE A 115 0.26 -29.57 20.05
C ILE A 115 0.82 -29.42 21.47
N ILE A 116 1.80 -28.53 21.67
CA ILE A 116 2.37 -28.27 23.00
C ILE A 116 1.32 -27.65 23.93
N ASN A 117 0.53 -26.69 23.43
CA ASN A 117 -0.52 -26.04 24.20
C ASN A 117 -1.60 -27.04 24.66
N THR A 118 -1.96 -27.99 23.80
CA THR A 118 -2.96 -29.02 24.09
C THR A 118 -2.44 -30.07 25.08
N ASN A 119 -1.22 -30.56 24.88
CA ASN A 119 -0.67 -31.66 25.67
C ASN A 119 -0.01 -31.20 26.98
N GLY A 120 0.56 -30.00 27.01
CA GLY A 120 1.26 -29.43 28.15
C GLY A 120 2.56 -30.17 28.50
N ASN A 121 2.99 -30.04 29.75
CA ASN A 121 4.15 -30.77 30.27
C ASN A 121 3.90 -32.28 30.27
N GLY A 122 4.95 -33.05 29.96
CA GLY A 122 4.88 -34.50 29.93
C GLY A 122 5.91 -35.12 29.00
N LEU A 123 5.75 -36.42 28.76
CA LEU A 123 6.62 -37.17 27.85
C LEU A 123 6.13 -37.01 26.41
N TYR A 124 7.00 -36.53 25.54
CA TYR A 124 6.77 -36.45 24.11
C TYR A 124 7.45 -37.62 23.40
N GLU A 125 6.70 -38.35 22.58
CA GLU A 125 7.20 -39.47 21.77
C GLU A 125 7.21 -39.07 20.31
N PHE A 126 8.39 -39.13 19.70
CA PHE A 126 8.59 -38.92 18.28
C PHE A 126 8.75 -40.26 17.56
N SER A 127 8.01 -40.46 16.48
CA SER A 127 8.03 -41.70 15.70
C SER A 127 7.77 -41.46 14.22
N ASP A 128 7.78 -42.55 13.45
CA ASP A 128 7.40 -42.60 12.04
C ASP A 128 8.33 -41.85 11.07
N LEU A 129 9.58 -41.61 11.46
CA LEU A 129 10.63 -41.14 10.54
C LEU A 129 11.10 -42.29 9.62
N ASP A 130 10.77 -42.25 8.33
CA ASP A 130 11.14 -43.31 7.37
C ASP A 130 12.40 -42.98 6.55
N ILE A 131 13.57 -43.34 7.10
CA ILE A 131 14.84 -43.27 6.37
C ILE A 131 15.60 -44.60 6.27
N ASN A 132 15.03 -45.68 6.81
CA ASN A 132 15.68 -47.00 6.83
C ASN A 132 15.91 -47.56 5.42
N THR A 133 14.98 -47.33 4.48
CA THR A 133 15.16 -47.76 3.08
C THR A 133 16.38 -47.10 2.44
N VAL A 134 16.63 -45.83 2.75
CA VAL A 134 17.79 -45.09 2.25
C VAL A 134 19.08 -45.65 2.83
N LEU A 135 19.15 -45.83 4.15
CA LEU A 135 20.32 -46.41 4.82
C LEU A 135 20.69 -47.81 4.30
N LEU A 136 19.70 -48.61 3.88
CA LEU A 136 19.92 -49.94 3.30
C LEU A 136 20.37 -49.90 1.83
N THR A 137 19.95 -48.91 1.06
CA THR A 137 20.20 -48.84 -0.39
C THR A 137 21.47 -48.05 -0.71
N ASP A 138 21.77 -47.03 0.09
CA ASP A 138 22.99 -46.25 0.01
C ASP A 138 23.89 -46.59 1.19
N ILE A 139 24.82 -47.51 0.94
CA ILE A 139 25.79 -47.97 1.95
C ILE A 139 26.73 -46.85 2.41
N GLY A 140 26.78 -45.72 1.70
CA GLY A 140 27.67 -44.59 1.99
C GLY A 140 27.47 -44.05 3.39
N TYR A 141 26.23 -43.87 3.85
CA TYR A 141 25.92 -43.32 5.18
C TYR A 141 26.57 -44.15 6.29
N CYS A 142 26.33 -45.46 6.30
CA CYS A 142 26.85 -46.33 7.34
C CYS A 142 28.35 -46.67 7.16
N ALA A 143 28.82 -46.81 5.92
CA ALA A 143 30.23 -47.09 5.64
C ALA A 143 31.14 -45.89 5.94
N ASN A 144 30.61 -44.67 5.74
CA ASN A 144 31.27 -43.42 6.09
C ASN A 144 31.06 -43.03 7.56
N ARG A 145 30.22 -43.75 8.31
CA ARG A 145 29.86 -43.47 9.71
C ARG A 145 29.19 -42.12 9.91
N THR A 146 28.39 -41.72 8.93
CA THR A 146 27.65 -40.46 8.94
C THR A 146 26.14 -40.69 8.76
N ASN A 147 25.64 -41.76 9.39
CA ASN A 147 24.23 -42.10 9.43
C ASN A 147 23.59 -41.55 10.71
N PHE A 148 22.50 -40.78 10.57
CA PHE A 148 21.77 -40.27 11.73
C PHE A 148 20.28 -40.11 11.46
N GLY A 149 19.54 -40.01 12.56
CA GLY A 149 18.22 -39.41 12.60
C GLY A 149 17.89 -38.96 14.02
N GLY A 150 17.15 -37.87 14.14
CA GLY A 150 16.83 -37.30 15.45
C GLY A 150 15.83 -36.16 15.35
N TRP A 151 15.45 -35.63 16.51
CA TRP A 151 14.49 -34.54 16.61
C TRP A 151 14.76 -33.65 17.81
N SER A 152 14.29 -32.41 17.73
CA SER A 152 14.23 -31.49 18.86
C SER A 152 13.01 -30.58 18.77
N ILE A 153 12.59 -30.03 19.90
CA ILE A 153 11.58 -28.99 19.99
C ILE A 153 12.22 -27.80 20.69
N TYR A 154 12.20 -26.65 20.03
CA TYR A 154 12.47 -25.36 20.68
C TYR A 154 11.14 -24.79 21.19
N ILE A 155 11.10 -24.42 22.47
CA ILE A 155 9.94 -23.84 23.14
C ILE A 155 10.32 -22.42 23.57
N ILE A 156 9.67 -21.42 22.97
CA ILE A 156 9.79 -20.02 23.34
C ILE A 156 8.65 -19.69 24.30
N TYR A 157 8.98 -19.08 25.43
CA TYR A 157 8.03 -18.74 26.47
C TYR A 157 8.23 -17.32 26.99
N GLU A 158 7.15 -16.76 27.54
CA GLU A 158 7.14 -15.50 28.27
C GLU A 158 7.23 -15.76 29.77
N ASP A 159 8.09 -15.00 30.46
CA ASP A 159 8.19 -14.98 31.91
C ASP A 159 8.38 -13.52 32.35
N ALA A 160 7.36 -12.99 33.03
CA ALA A 160 7.30 -11.59 33.45
C ALA A 160 8.42 -11.17 34.43
N SER A 161 9.20 -12.13 34.97
CA SER A 161 10.36 -11.86 35.80
C SER A 161 11.65 -11.63 35.01
N LEU A 162 11.67 -11.98 33.72
CA LEU A 162 12.82 -11.79 32.84
C LEU A 162 12.99 -10.32 32.45
N PRO A 163 14.22 -9.88 32.18
CA PRO A 163 14.44 -8.59 31.55
C PRO A 163 13.96 -8.65 30.08
N LEU A 164 13.83 -7.48 29.44
CA LEU A 164 13.43 -7.40 28.03
C LEU A 164 14.54 -7.96 27.14
N ASN A 165 14.31 -9.13 26.57
CA ASN A 165 15.23 -9.86 25.74
C ASN A 165 14.80 -9.81 24.27
N GLN A 166 15.79 -9.88 23.40
CA GLN A 166 15.66 -10.23 22.00
C GLN A 166 16.11 -11.67 21.85
N ILE A 167 15.18 -12.53 21.45
CA ILE A 167 15.45 -13.91 21.04
C ILE A 167 15.52 -13.94 19.53
N SER A 168 16.64 -14.35 18.96
CA SER A 168 16.79 -14.52 17.51
C SER A 168 17.01 -16.00 17.22
N LEU A 169 16.07 -16.62 16.53
CA LEU A 169 16.17 -18.00 16.05
C LEU A 169 16.60 -17.97 14.59
N PHE A 170 17.76 -18.55 14.30
CA PHE A 170 18.29 -18.76 12.97
C PHE A 170 18.09 -20.22 12.58
N GLN A 171 17.71 -20.48 11.34
CA GLN A 171 17.52 -21.82 10.82
C GLN A 171 18.03 -21.96 9.39
N GLY A 172 18.33 -23.19 8.99
CA GLY A 172 18.74 -23.59 7.65
C GLY A 172 19.35 -24.99 7.72
N LEU A 173 20.29 -25.31 6.83
CA LEU A 173 21.06 -26.55 6.92
C LEU A 173 22.40 -26.43 6.21
N GLU A 174 23.47 -26.26 6.97
CA GLU A 174 24.83 -26.04 6.45
C GLU A 174 25.83 -27.05 6.99
N ILE A 175 26.79 -27.44 6.14
CA ILE A 175 27.88 -28.35 6.52
C ILE A 175 29.14 -27.54 6.81
N ILE A 176 29.75 -27.80 7.96
CA ILE A 176 31.19 -27.58 8.15
C ILE A 176 31.91 -28.93 8.16
N ASN A 177 33.02 -29.01 7.44
CA ASN A 177 33.83 -30.22 7.30
C ASN A 177 35.28 -29.91 6.92
N ARG A 178 36.02 -30.94 6.51
CA ARG A 178 37.40 -30.82 6.01
C ARG A 178 37.62 -29.74 4.95
N ASN A 179 36.65 -29.53 4.05
CA ASN A 179 36.75 -28.59 2.93
C ASN A 179 36.23 -27.19 3.29
N VAL A 180 35.20 -27.11 4.14
CA VAL A 180 34.59 -25.87 4.64
C VAL A 180 34.67 -25.89 6.15
N GLN A 181 35.72 -25.29 6.71
CA GLN A 181 36.10 -25.52 8.12
C GLN A 181 35.38 -24.63 9.13
N ASN A 182 34.57 -23.69 8.66
CA ASN A 182 33.85 -22.77 9.54
C ASN A 182 32.52 -22.33 8.96
N LEU A 183 31.66 -21.88 9.88
CA LEU A 183 30.43 -21.16 9.61
C LEU A 183 30.49 -19.87 10.43
N ASP A 184 30.30 -18.74 9.74
CA ASP A 184 30.30 -17.40 10.33
C ASP A 184 28.91 -16.79 10.21
N ILE A 185 28.35 -16.37 11.36
CA ILE A 185 27.07 -15.69 11.44
C ILE A 185 27.28 -14.36 12.14
N THR A 186 26.69 -13.30 11.59
CA THR A 186 26.72 -11.97 12.20
C THR A 186 25.32 -11.64 12.70
N LEU A 187 25.20 -11.38 13.99
CA LEU A 187 24.03 -10.75 14.57
C LEU A 187 24.15 -9.24 14.30
N SER A 188 23.21 -8.68 13.56
CA SER A 188 23.02 -7.24 13.36
C SER A 188 21.82 -6.74 14.17
N ASN A 189 21.66 -5.42 14.28
CA ASN A 189 20.50 -4.79 14.93
C ASN A 189 20.28 -5.28 16.37
N ILE A 190 21.40 -5.43 17.09
CA ILE A 190 21.38 -5.62 18.54
C ILE A 190 21.76 -4.27 19.18
N ASN A 191 21.32 -4.00 20.39
CA ASN A 191 21.80 -2.90 21.20
C ASN A 191 21.89 -3.38 22.65
N VAL A 192 23.03 -4.00 22.97
CA VAL A 192 23.19 -4.73 24.22
C VAL A 192 23.20 -3.75 25.40
N LEU A 193 22.19 -3.78 26.24
CA LEU A 193 22.11 -2.92 27.42
C LEU A 193 22.72 -3.60 28.67
N ASP A 194 22.54 -4.92 28.75
CA ASP A 194 23.05 -5.79 29.79
C ASP A 194 23.46 -7.11 29.13
N ASN A 195 24.43 -7.79 29.71
CA ASN A 195 24.85 -9.10 29.26
C ASN A 195 24.45 -10.22 30.24
N ASN A 196 23.85 -9.87 31.40
CA ASN A 196 23.34 -10.84 32.37
C ASN A 196 22.43 -11.89 31.70
N ASN A 197 22.74 -13.17 31.91
CA ASN A 197 22.02 -14.31 31.34
C ASN A 197 21.99 -14.38 29.81
N ALA A 198 22.81 -13.60 29.10
CA ALA A 198 22.94 -13.75 27.66
C ALA A 198 23.40 -15.17 27.33
N LYS A 199 22.76 -15.82 26.36
CA LYS A 199 23.08 -17.20 25.98
C LYS A 199 22.92 -17.44 24.49
N ILE A 200 23.64 -18.45 24.01
CA ILE A 200 23.51 -19.01 22.67
C ILE A 200 23.26 -20.50 22.79
N GLY A 201 22.33 -21.02 22.01
CA GLY A 201 22.20 -22.45 21.78
C GLY A 201 22.24 -22.79 20.31
N PHE A 202 22.42 -24.07 20.02
CA PHE A 202 22.37 -24.57 18.65
C PHE A 202 21.86 -26.01 18.60
N LEU A 203 21.37 -26.38 17.42
CA LEU A 203 21.09 -27.75 17.02
C LEU A 203 22.04 -28.11 15.89
N ALA A 204 22.86 -29.13 16.11
CA ALA A 204 23.74 -29.69 15.10
C ALA A 204 23.53 -31.21 14.98
N TRP A 205 23.83 -31.75 13.80
CA TRP A 205 23.76 -33.17 13.50
C TRP A 205 25.13 -33.68 13.05
N GLU A 206 25.36 -34.98 13.22
CA GLU A 206 26.66 -35.64 13.02
C GLU A 206 27.79 -35.06 13.89
N GLY A 207 27.46 -34.52 15.08
CA GLY A 207 28.44 -34.28 16.14
C GLY A 207 28.67 -35.53 16.98
N ASP A 208 29.92 -35.93 17.18
CA ASP A 208 30.30 -37.04 18.05
C ASP A 208 31.58 -36.77 18.83
N ASN A 209 31.80 -37.48 19.93
CA ASN A 209 32.92 -37.15 20.81
C ASN A 209 34.30 -37.52 20.21
N ALA A 210 34.36 -38.24 19.08
CA ALA A 210 35.61 -38.54 18.38
C ALA A 210 35.91 -37.45 17.34
N LEU A 211 37.12 -37.48 16.76
CA LEU A 211 37.51 -36.55 15.66
C LEU A 211 37.38 -35.04 15.95
N ASN A 212 37.33 -34.65 17.24
CA ASN A 212 37.14 -33.28 17.76
C ASN A 212 38.27 -32.26 17.45
N PHE A 213 38.97 -32.40 16.33
CA PHE A 213 40.09 -31.55 15.97
C PHE A 213 39.58 -30.18 15.53
N GLY A 214 39.93 -29.13 16.28
CA GLY A 214 39.59 -27.75 15.92
C GLY A 214 38.09 -27.44 16.03
N GLU A 215 37.37 -28.23 16.81
CA GLU A 215 35.94 -28.02 17.04
C GLU A 215 35.71 -26.98 18.12
N SER A 216 35.05 -25.89 17.74
CA SER A 216 34.79 -24.81 18.68
C SER A 216 33.57 -24.01 18.30
N LEU A 217 32.97 -23.40 19.32
CA LEU A 217 32.03 -22.30 19.19
C LEU A 217 32.69 -21.04 19.76
N SER A 218 32.58 -19.93 19.06
CA SER A 218 33.13 -18.65 19.51
C SER A 218 32.17 -17.49 19.28
N ILE A 219 32.21 -16.54 20.22
CA ILE A 219 31.46 -15.28 20.19
C ILE A 219 32.47 -14.14 20.25
N ASN A 220 32.40 -13.21 19.31
CA ASN A 220 33.34 -12.10 19.19
C ASN A 220 34.82 -12.56 19.23
N ASN A 221 35.10 -13.68 18.55
CA ASN A 221 36.38 -14.40 18.51
C ASN A 221 36.86 -15.02 19.83
N ASN A 222 36.04 -15.02 20.88
CA ASN A 222 36.32 -15.70 22.13
C ASN A 222 35.65 -17.07 22.14
N ILE A 223 36.44 -18.14 22.27
CA ILE A 223 35.93 -19.51 22.39
C ILE A 223 35.13 -19.67 23.67
N ILE A 224 33.95 -20.27 23.56
CA ILE A 224 33.07 -20.57 24.69
C ILE A 224 33.02 -22.08 24.96
N SER A 225 32.77 -22.45 26.21
CA SER A 225 32.71 -23.85 26.66
C SER A 225 31.87 -23.96 27.93
N ASN A 226 31.33 -25.15 28.21
CA ASN A 226 30.54 -25.45 29.40
C ASN A 226 30.89 -26.85 29.96
N PRO A 227 32.10 -27.02 30.53
CA PRO A 227 32.50 -28.30 31.12
C PRO A 227 31.64 -28.64 32.36
N PRO A 228 31.40 -29.93 32.66
CA PRO A 228 32.09 -31.09 32.09
C PRO A 228 31.49 -31.63 30.79
N LEU A 229 30.39 -31.05 30.30
CA LEU A 229 29.69 -31.57 29.13
C LEU A 229 30.36 -31.11 27.83
N ASN A 230 30.59 -29.81 27.69
CA ASN A 230 31.08 -29.20 26.46
C ASN A 230 32.44 -28.55 26.66
N PHE A 231 33.50 -29.15 26.10
CA PHE A 231 34.87 -28.65 26.20
C PHE A 231 35.18 -27.64 25.10
N ALA A 232 36.15 -26.77 25.32
CA ALA A 232 36.48 -25.67 24.40
C ALA A 232 37.01 -26.13 23.02
N ASP A 233 37.49 -27.37 22.95
CA ASP A 233 38.00 -28.04 21.76
C ASP A 233 37.13 -29.23 21.34
N ASN A 234 35.89 -29.31 21.83
CA ASN A 234 34.95 -30.36 21.48
C ASN A 234 33.51 -29.88 21.72
N ALA A 235 33.05 -28.99 20.85
CA ALA A 235 31.72 -28.38 20.95
C ALA A 235 30.61 -29.22 20.30
N PHE A 236 30.94 -30.24 19.50
CA PHE A 236 29.98 -31.07 18.76
C PHE A 236 30.17 -32.54 19.13
N ASN A 237 29.74 -32.93 20.32
CA ASN A 237 30.22 -34.12 21.01
C ASN A 237 29.11 -35.10 21.43
N GLY A 238 27.92 -34.99 20.84
CA GLY A 238 26.82 -35.91 21.11
C GLY A 238 26.06 -35.56 22.39
N THR A 239 25.98 -34.27 22.75
CA THR A 239 25.44 -33.86 24.05
C THR A 239 24.15 -33.05 23.98
N ASN A 240 23.46 -33.02 25.12
CA ASN A 240 22.26 -32.21 25.33
C ASN A 240 22.37 -31.51 26.68
N THR A 241 22.73 -30.22 26.65
CA THR A 241 22.91 -29.38 27.85
C THR A 241 21.62 -29.25 28.67
N PHE A 242 20.44 -29.21 28.04
CA PHE A 242 19.15 -29.03 28.74
C PHE A 242 18.83 -30.19 29.68
N THR A 243 19.29 -31.41 29.32
CA THR A 243 19.10 -32.63 30.13
C THR A 243 20.38 -33.08 30.83
N ASN A 244 21.49 -32.34 30.65
CA ASN A 244 22.83 -32.72 31.10
C ASN A 244 23.21 -34.15 30.68
N SER A 245 22.96 -34.48 29.42
CA SER A 245 23.11 -35.81 28.83
C SER A 245 24.25 -35.83 27.81
N ASN A 246 25.02 -36.92 27.80
CA ASN A 246 26.06 -37.21 26.82
C ASN A 246 25.73 -38.42 25.94
N VAL A 247 24.43 -38.71 25.80
CA VAL A 247 23.91 -39.80 24.97
C VAL A 247 22.95 -39.29 23.90
N PHE A 248 23.08 -38.02 23.51
CA PHE A 248 22.36 -37.44 22.38
C PHE A 248 23.14 -37.76 21.09
N TYR A 249 23.34 -39.06 20.84
CA TYR A 249 24.31 -39.56 19.85
C TYR A 249 24.13 -38.97 18.45
N ASN A 250 25.26 -38.58 17.84
CA ASN A 250 25.38 -38.01 16.49
C ASN A 250 24.56 -36.72 16.30
N ALA A 251 24.37 -35.95 17.37
CA ALA A 251 23.65 -34.70 17.39
C ALA A 251 24.08 -33.86 18.62
N ASP A 252 23.84 -32.56 18.58
CA ASP A 252 24.09 -31.67 19.72
C ASP A 252 22.89 -30.75 19.91
N LEU A 253 22.41 -30.67 21.15
CA LEU A 253 21.36 -29.74 21.57
C LEU A 253 21.83 -28.99 22.80
N ASP A 254 22.68 -27.99 22.55
CA ASP A 254 23.46 -27.33 23.59
C ASP A 254 23.17 -25.86 23.74
N VAL A 255 23.48 -25.36 24.94
CA VAL A 255 23.34 -23.96 25.31
C VAL A 255 24.53 -23.51 26.16
N TYR A 256 25.03 -22.31 25.85
CA TYR A 256 26.23 -21.72 26.44
C TYR A 256 25.89 -20.32 26.95
N ASN A 257 26.40 -19.99 28.13
CA ASN A 257 26.38 -18.60 28.60
C ASN A 257 27.42 -17.78 27.80
N ILE A 258 27.02 -16.61 27.31
CA ILE A 258 27.85 -15.69 26.52
C ILE A 258 27.97 -14.30 27.15
N GLU A 259 27.52 -14.14 28.39
CA GLU A 259 27.57 -12.89 29.16
C GLU A 259 28.95 -12.24 29.10
N ASN A 260 30.03 -13.00 29.29
CA ASN A 260 31.39 -12.47 29.28
C ASN A 260 32.01 -12.29 27.88
N ASN A 261 31.22 -12.53 26.82
CA ASN A 261 31.69 -12.54 25.44
C ASN A 261 30.98 -11.47 24.59
N ILE A 262 30.03 -10.74 25.18
CA ILE A 262 29.31 -9.61 24.59
C ILE A 262 29.40 -8.43 25.58
N ASN A 263 29.62 -7.23 25.05
CA ASN A 263 29.73 -6.01 25.85
C ASN A 263 28.49 -5.14 25.73
N ILE A 264 28.21 -4.37 26.79
CA ILE A 264 27.20 -3.32 26.76
C ILE A 264 27.58 -2.29 25.68
N GLY A 265 26.60 -1.94 24.84
CA GLY A 265 26.76 -1.04 23.69
C GLY A 265 27.27 -1.72 22.41
N ASP A 266 27.44 -3.05 22.40
CA ASP A 266 27.68 -3.77 21.14
C ASP A 266 26.43 -3.66 20.26
N ASN A 267 26.62 -3.21 19.01
CA ASN A 267 25.56 -3.11 18.00
C ASN A 267 25.52 -4.32 17.03
N SER A 268 26.47 -5.23 17.19
CA SER A 268 26.58 -6.47 16.43
C SER A 268 27.40 -7.49 17.21
N ALA A 269 27.22 -8.78 16.93
CA ALA A 269 28.06 -9.84 17.48
C ALA A 269 28.38 -10.90 16.42
N SER A 270 29.60 -11.44 16.43
CA SER A 270 30.01 -12.50 15.51
C SER A 270 29.95 -13.86 16.20
N ILE A 271 29.23 -14.81 15.59
CA ILE A 271 29.21 -16.22 15.97
C ILE A 271 30.05 -16.98 14.96
N ARG A 272 30.98 -17.80 15.43
CA ARG A 272 31.79 -18.66 14.58
C ARG A 272 31.84 -20.08 15.12
N LEU A 273 31.46 -21.02 14.28
CA LEU A 273 31.56 -22.47 14.51
C LEU A 273 32.69 -23.02 13.64
N THR A 274 33.51 -23.92 14.18
CA THR A 274 34.66 -24.47 13.44
C THR A 274 34.78 -25.97 13.57
N THR A 275 35.38 -26.61 12.59
CA THR A 275 35.95 -27.97 12.66
C THR A 275 37.22 -28.01 11.81
N GLY A 276 38.14 -28.90 12.17
CA GLY A 276 39.38 -29.11 11.45
C GLY A 276 40.64 -28.66 12.18
N GLY A 277 41.59 -29.58 12.32
CA GLY A 277 42.88 -29.34 12.96
C GLY A 277 43.95 -30.34 12.53
N LEU A 278 45.20 -30.06 12.89
CA LEU A 278 46.30 -31.00 12.69
C LEU A 278 46.40 -31.94 13.89
N ASP A 279 46.49 -33.24 13.63
CA ASP A 279 46.84 -34.22 14.65
C ASP A 279 48.33 -34.15 15.06
N GLU A 280 48.73 -34.97 16.03
CA GLU A 280 50.10 -35.01 16.55
C GLU A 280 51.16 -35.32 15.46
N ASN A 281 50.76 -35.91 14.34
CA ASN A 281 51.63 -36.25 13.22
C ASN A 281 51.58 -35.21 12.10
N GLY A 282 50.85 -34.11 12.29
CA GLY A 282 50.64 -33.07 11.28
C GLY A 282 49.67 -33.46 10.18
N VAL A 283 48.83 -34.49 10.39
CA VAL A 283 47.78 -34.87 9.44
C VAL A 283 46.52 -34.08 9.76
N PHE A 284 45.93 -33.47 8.74
CA PHE A 284 44.69 -32.74 8.90
C PHE A 284 43.51 -33.70 9.11
N GLN A 285 42.82 -33.53 10.23
CA GLN A 285 41.59 -34.22 10.63
C GLN A 285 40.48 -33.18 10.78
N ALA A 286 39.25 -33.56 10.46
CA ALA A 286 38.05 -32.75 10.64
C ALA A 286 36.86 -33.69 10.65
N ASP A 287 35.83 -33.32 11.38
CA ASP A 287 34.55 -34.04 11.39
C ASP A 287 33.58 -33.49 10.32
N LEU A 288 32.44 -34.15 10.15
CA LEU A 288 31.30 -33.65 9.39
C LEU A 288 30.24 -33.13 10.36
N ILE A 289 30.13 -31.82 10.52
CA ILE A 289 29.08 -31.24 11.36
C ILE A 289 28.03 -30.56 10.47
N ILE A 290 26.76 -30.87 10.72
CA ILE A 290 25.63 -30.30 10.01
C ILE A 290 24.87 -29.36 10.94
N ILE A 291 25.05 -28.06 10.77
CA ILE A 291 24.37 -27.04 11.57
C ILE A 291 22.95 -26.86 11.05
N ASN A 292 21.97 -26.97 11.93
CA ASN A 292 20.56 -26.79 11.58
C ASN A 292 20.03 -25.44 12.08
N ASN A 293 20.29 -25.11 13.34
CA ASN A 293 19.72 -23.94 13.98
C ASN A 293 20.69 -23.34 14.99
N ILE A 294 20.58 -22.03 15.17
CA ILE A 294 21.24 -21.28 16.25
C ILE A 294 20.19 -20.37 16.86
N ILE A 295 20.17 -20.26 18.18
CA ILE A 295 19.26 -19.37 18.90
C ILE A 295 20.04 -18.54 19.91
N THR A 296 19.80 -17.24 19.94
CA THR A 296 20.46 -16.32 20.87
C THR A 296 19.45 -15.61 21.73
N VAL A 297 19.82 -15.33 22.99
CA VAL A 297 19.06 -14.49 23.91
C VAL A 297 19.98 -13.37 24.36
N LEU A 298 19.62 -12.14 24.00
CA LEU A 298 20.38 -10.94 24.33
C LEU A 298 19.46 -9.91 24.99
N ASN A 299 19.95 -9.21 26.00
CA ASN A 299 19.22 -8.07 26.54
C ASN A 299 19.44 -6.85 25.63
N SER A 300 18.56 -6.69 24.65
CA SER A 300 18.59 -5.59 23.67
C SER A 300 17.48 -4.59 23.95
N ARG A 301 17.71 -3.29 23.72
CA ARG A 301 16.68 -2.24 23.76
C ARG A 301 16.62 -1.50 22.44
N LEU A 302 15.64 -1.87 21.63
CA LEU A 302 15.35 -1.24 20.34
C LEU A 302 13.82 -1.16 20.16
N PRO A 303 13.29 -0.03 19.65
CA PRO A 303 11.93 0.03 19.15
C PRO A 303 11.80 -0.74 17.82
N ASP A 304 10.58 -0.83 17.29
CA ASP A 304 10.28 -1.45 15.99
C ASP A 304 9.10 -0.72 15.35
N ALA A 305 9.40 0.28 14.53
CA ALA A 305 8.42 1.12 13.87
C ALA A 305 7.83 0.40 12.65
N THR A 306 6.52 0.22 12.68
CA THR A 306 5.76 -0.22 11.50
C THR A 306 4.66 0.79 11.20
N ILE A 307 4.21 0.85 9.96
CA ILE A 307 3.17 1.80 9.52
C ILE A 307 2.06 1.08 8.76
N SER A 308 0.84 1.57 8.88
CA SER A 308 -0.33 1.15 8.11
C SER A 308 -1.02 2.38 7.54
N ILE A 309 -1.35 2.34 6.25
CA ILE A 309 -2.27 3.29 5.63
C ILE A 309 -3.69 2.78 5.89
N ASP A 310 -4.48 3.52 6.65
CA ASP A 310 -5.78 3.07 7.14
C ASP A 310 -6.92 3.50 6.20
N SER A 311 -6.85 4.73 5.68
CA SER A 311 -7.87 5.30 4.81
C SER A 311 -7.30 6.40 3.91
N THR A 312 -7.93 6.59 2.74
CA THR A 312 -7.60 7.68 1.81
C THR A 312 -8.87 8.37 1.33
N THR A 313 -8.82 9.68 1.24
CA THR A 313 -9.89 10.53 0.71
C THR A 313 -9.34 11.38 -0.42
N VAL A 314 -10.00 11.32 -1.58
CA VAL A 314 -9.65 12.07 -2.80
C VAL A 314 -10.80 13.02 -3.16
N PHE A 315 -10.46 14.17 -3.72
CA PHE A 315 -11.42 15.20 -4.12
C PHE A 315 -11.46 15.35 -5.65
N CYS A 316 -12.62 15.68 -6.20
CA CYS A 316 -12.80 15.88 -7.64
C CYS A 316 -11.95 17.03 -8.17
N GLY A 317 -11.10 16.74 -9.16
CA GLY A 317 -10.17 17.70 -9.76
C GLY A 317 -9.06 18.14 -8.81
N GLY A 318 -8.95 17.52 -7.63
CA GLY A 318 -7.92 17.83 -6.66
C GLY A 318 -6.64 17.04 -6.94
N ASP A 319 -5.51 17.70 -6.75
CA ASP A 319 -4.17 17.10 -6.67
C ASP A 319 -3.83 16.64 -5.26
N ASN A 320 -4.70 16.91 -4.27
CA ASN A 320 -4.48 16.55 -2.88
C ASN A 320 -5.22 15.26 -2.48
N VAL A 321 -4.52 14.44 -1.70
CA VAL A 321 -5.04 13.22 -1.06
C VAL A 321 -4.96 13.42 0.44
N GLU A 322 -6.08 13.28 1.15
CA GLU A 322 -6.07 13.13 2.60
C GLU A 322 -5.85 11.66 2.95
N LEU A 323 -4.82 11.38 3.75
CA LEU A 323 -4.39 10.03 4.11
C LEU A 323 -4.38 9.89 5.64
N ASP A 324 -5.12 8.92 6.15
CA ASP A 324 -5.07 8.50 7.55
C ASP A 324 -4.13 7.30 7.69
N TYR A 325 -3.25 7.32 8.68
CA TYR A 325 -2.28 6.26 8.91
C TYR A 325 -2.04 6.02 10.40
N THR A 326 -1.60 4.81 10.74
CA THR A 326 -1.23 4.43 12.08
C THR A 326 0.21 3.93 12.10
N VAL A 327 1.01 4.46 13.04
CA VAL A 327 2.37 3.99 13.35
C VAL A 327 2.31 3.12 14.59
N PHE A 328 2.99 1.98 14.58
CA PHE A 328 3.03 1.04 15.68
C PHE A 328 4.45 0.82 16.17
N ASN A 329 4.58 0.41 17.44
CA ASN A 329 5.81 -0.07 18.04
C ASN A 329 5.59 -1.51 18.58
N LEU A 330 5.58 -2.50 17.69
CA LEU A 330 5.21 -3.90 18.00
C LEU A 330 6.44 -4.79 18.06
N ASN A 331 6.41 -5.91 18.79
CA ASN A 331 7.56 -6.81 18.90
C ASN A 331 8.88 -6.06 19.15
N SER A 332 8.90 -5.19 20.16
CA SER A 332 10.03 -4.33 20.47
C SER A 332 10.41 -4.38 21.95
N THR A 333 11.60 -3.86 22.29
CA THR A 333 12.11 -3.82 23.66
C THR A 333 12.37 -2.40 24.16
N GLU A 334 12.04 -1.38 23.38
CA GLU A 334 12.10 0.01 23.78
C GLU A 334 10.96 0.84 23.19
N THR A 335 10.63 1.96 23.85
CA THR A 335 9.66 2.94 23.37
C THR A 335 10.20 3.62 22.11
N LEU A 336 9.40 3.68 21.05
CA LEU A 336 9.71 4.45 19.84
C LEU A 336 9.69 5.95 20.18
N PRO A 337 10.75 6.72 19.90
CA PRO A 337 10.80 8.12 20.28
C PRO A 337 9.77 8.98 19.53
N ALA A 338 9.35 10.07 20.18
CA ALA A 338 8.59 11.11 19.49
C ALA A 338 9.44 11.77 18.41
N ASN A 339 8.79 12.35 17.41
CA ASN A 339 9.41 12.94 16.23
C ASN A 339 10.17 11.92 15.37
N THR A 340 9.80 10.64 15.43
CA THR A 340 10.27 9.64 14.46
C THR A 340 9.73 10.05 13.08
N PRO A 341 10.59 10.28 12.08
CA PRO A 341 10.20 10.90 10.83
C PRO A 341 9.39 9.93 9.96
N ILE A 342 8.49 10.47 9.14
CA ILE A 342 7.65 9.69 8.23
C ILE A 342 7.68 10.35 6.87
N ALA A 343 7.95 9.58 5.82
CA ALA A 343 7.99 10.05 4.45
C ALA A 343 6.95 9.33 3.60
N PHE A 344 6.36 10.05 2.64
CA PHE A 344 5.37 9.52 1.71
C PHE A 344 5.87 9.75 0.28
N TYR A 345 5.90 8.68 -0.51
CA TYR A 345 6.44 8.69 -1.87
C TYR A 345 5.42 8.19 -2.89
N VAL A 346 5.56 8.68 -4.12
CA VAL A 346 5.00 8.05 -5.32
C VAL A 346 6.15 7.79 -6.29
N GLY A 347 6.48 6.51 -6.49
CA GLY A 347 7.74 6.14 -7.13
C GLY A 347 8.93 6.68 -6.33
N ASP A 348 9.80 7.45 -6.98
CA ASP A 348 10.96 8.11 -6.33
C ASP A 348 10.65 9.54 -5.86
N THR A 349 9.42 10.03 -6.05
CA THR A 349 9.03 11.42 -5.74
C THR A 349 8.47 11.52 -4.34
N LEU A 350 9.08 12.34 -3.48
CA LEU A 350 8.57 12.68 -2.16
C LEU A 350 7.34 13.60 -2.29
N VAL A 351 6.18 13.13 -1.83
CA VAL A 351 4.88 13.84 -1.93
C VAL A 351 4.38 14.38 -0.58
N GLY A 352 5.01 13.98 0.52
CA GLY A 352 4.70 14.52 1.84
C GLY A 352 5.63 13.99 2.93
N GLN A 353 5.65 14.68 4.06
CA GLN A 353 6.39 14.27 5.26
C GLN A 353 5.61 14.58 6.52
N SER A 354 5.80 13.74 7.53
CA SER A 354 5.25 13.90 8.87
C SER A 354 6.26 13.38 9.91
N HIS A 355 5.83 13.31 11.15
CA HIS A 355 6.56 12.66 12.24
C HIS A 355 5.58 12.18 13.30
N THR A 356 5.97 11.19 14.11
CA THR A 356 5.22 10.82 15.32
C THR A 356 5.17 12.02 16.29
N LEU A 357 4.02 12.25 16.92
CA LEU A 357 3.83 13.37 17.84
C LEU A 357 4.23 13.02 19.28
N ASN A 358 3.95 11.78 19.69
CA ASN A 358 4.26 11.27 21.02
C ASN A 358 5.24 10.10 20.93
N PRO A 359 5.94 9.79 22.03
CA PRO A 359 6.62 8.50 22.13
C PRO A 359 5.58 7.38 22.11
N ILE A 360 5.86 6.29 21.38
CA ILE A 360 4.96 5.14 21.26
C ILE A 360 5.53 4.00 22.11
N ASP A 361 4.87 3.73 23.24
CA ASP A 361 5.26 2.65 24.15
C ASP A 361 5.23 1.27 23.47
N ILE A 362 5.95 0.31 24.04
CA ILE A 362 6.00 -1.08 23.54
C ILE A 362 4.57 -1.64 23.43
N GLY A 363 4.25 -2.21 22.26
CA GLY A 363 2.94 -2.79 21.94
C GLY A 363 1.84 -1.75 21.67
N SER A 364 2.17 -0.45 21.62
CA SER A 364 1.21 0.63 21.39
C SER A 364 1.29 1.18 19.96
N SER A 365 0.40 2.12 19.64
CA SER A 365 0.35 2.80 18.35
C SER A 365 -0.10 4.26 18.47
N GLU A 366 0.14 5.04 17.42
CA GLU A 366 -0.33 6.41 17.24
C GLU A 366 -0.95 6.56 15.84
N THR A 367 -2.17 7.10 15.78
CA THR A 367 -2.88 7.40 14.52
C THR A 367 -2.82 8.88 14.21
N ASN A 368 -2.52 9.21 12.95
CA ASN A 368 -2.43 10.58 12.44
C ASN A 368 -3.02 10.68 11.03
N SER A 369 -3.12 11.91 10.52
CA SER A 369 -3.52 12.18 9.14
C SER A 369 -2.61 13.22 8.49
N ILE A 370 -2.52 13.16 7.16
CA ILE A 370 -1.74 14.09 6.34
C ILE A 370 -2.46 14.41 5.03
N SER A 371 -2.30 15.63 4.52
CA SER A 371 -2.67 16.00 3.16
C SER A 371 -1.43 15.93 2.27
N LEU A 372 -1.43 15.03 1.30
CA LEU A 372 -0.37 14.82 0.32
C LEU A 372 -0.72 15.55 -0.97
N THR A 373 0.23 16.24 -1.59
CA THR A 373 0.06 16.86 -2.90
C THR A 373 0.73 15.99 -3.96
N ILE A 374 -0.07 15.44 -4.88
CA ILE A 374 0.39 14.55 -5.95
C ILE A 374 0.65 15.38 -7.21
N PRO A 375 1.92 15.43 -7.70
CA PRO A 375 2.23 16.16 -8.92
C PRO A 375 1.47 15.61 -10.15
N GLU A 376 0.92 16.51 -10.98
CA GLU A 376 0.11 16.16 -12.15
C GLU A 376 0.86 15.24 -13.14
N GLU A 377 2.19 15.34 -13.24
CA GLU A 377 3.01 14.52 -14.12
C GLU A 377 3.03 13.03 -13.78
N LEU A 378 2.62 12.64 -12.57
CA LEU A 378 2.56 11.23 -12.15
C LEU A 378 1.29 10.52 -12.65
N GLY A 379 0.32 11.28 -13.14
CA GLY A 379 -0.96 10.78 -13.62
C GLY A 379 -1.96 10.45 -12.50
N PRO A 380 -3.18 10.01 -12.85
CA PRO A 380 -4.25 9.84 -11.88
C PRO A 380 -4.17 8.54 -11.08
N ASN A 381 -3.45 7.52 -11.55
CA ASN A 381 -3.32 6.24 -10.86
C ASN A 381 -1.93 6.15 -10.25
N VAL A 382 -1.84 6.24 -8.92
CA VAL A 382 -0.57 6.28 -8.19
C VAL A 382 -0.56 5.24 -7.07
N THR A 383 0.63 4.72 -6.76
CA THR A 383 0.86 3.94 -5.53
C THR A 383 1.60 4.85 -4.56
N VAL A 384 0.96 5.17 -3.43
CA VAL A 384 1.60 5.92 -2.34
C VAL A 384 2.27 4.92 -1.41
N VAL A 385 3.56 5.11 -1.16
CA VAL A 385 4.35 4.34 -0.19
C VAL A 385 4.60 5.23 1.03
N ALA A 386 4.13 4.81 2.19
CA ALA A 386 4.46 5.41 3.48
C ALA A 386 5.65 4.68 4.09
N SER A 387 6.64 5.43 4.57
CA SER A 387 7.84 4.94 5.24
C SER A 387 7.97 5.62 6.60
N VAL A 388 7.86 4.85 7.69
CA VAL A 388 8.22 5.33 9.03
C VAL A 388 9.72 5.20 9.26
N ASP A 389 10.27 6.03 10.14
CA ASP A 389 11.70 6.27 10.28
C ASP A 389 12.38 6.58 8.95
N ASP A 390 11.80 7.51 8.18
CA ASP A 390 12.45 8.06 7.00
C ASP A 390 12.42 9.58 7.02
N THR A 391 13.63 10.17 6.99
CA THR A 391 13.87 11.62 6.92
C THR A 391 13.40 12.28 5.61
N GLY A 392 12.82 11.54 4.67
CA GLY A 392 12.46 11.99 3.32
C GLY A 392 13.61 11.83 2.31
N ALA A 393 14.62 11.05 2.69
CA ALA A 393 15.81 10.79 1.91
C ALA A 393 16.13 9.29 1.82
N MET A 394 15.18 8.42 2.19
CA MET A 394 15.36 6.98 2.37
C MET A 394 16.45 6.69 3.42
N VAL A 395 16.45 7.47 4.49
CA VAL A 395 17.42 7.37 5.59
C VAL A 395 16.67 7.42 6.91
N GLY A 396 16.77 6.33 7.66
CA GLY A 396 16.34 6.21 9.06
C GLY A 396 17.35 6.76 10.04
N ILE A 397 16.85 7.10 11.23
CA ILE A 397 17.61 7.72 12.33
C ILE A 397 17.38 7.04 13.67
N VAL A 398 16.43 6.10 13.75
CA VAL A 398 16.16 5.28 14.92
C VAL A 398 16.68 3.89 14.59
N ASP A 399 17.61 3.35 15.39
CA ASP A 399 17.98 1.95 15.26
C ASP A 399 16.80 1.10 15.75
N GLU A 400 16.38 0.12 14.95
CA GLU A 400 15.19 -0.69 15.19
C GLU A 400 15.51 -2.18 15.30
N THR A 401 14.59 -2.97 15.87
CA THR A 401 14.77 -4.43 15.92
C THR A 401 14.72 -5.07 14.54
N ASN A 402 14.01 -4.44 13.60
CA ASN A 402 13.94 -4.78 12.20
C ASN A 402 13.87 -3.47 11.40
N GLU A 403 14.72 -3.35 10.39
CA GLU A 403 14.82 -2.15 9.54
C GLU A 403 14.09 -2.33 8.20
N ASP A 404 13.54 -3.53 7.98
CA ASP A 404 12.96 -3.95 6.69
C ASP A 404 11.41 -3.98 6.72
N ASN A 405 10.77 -3.59 7.83
CA ASN A 405 9.31 -3.61 8.04
C ASN A 405 8.66 -2.21 8.16
N ASN A 406 9.40 -1.15 7.84
CA ASN A 406 8.99 0.24 7.99
C ASN A 406 8.06 0.76 6.88
N LEU A 407 7.71 -0.07 5.90
CA LEU A 407 7.00 0.34 4.68
C LEU A 407 5.56 -0.18 4.62
N ASN A 408 4.66 0.67 4.13
CA ASN A 408 3.30 0.29 3.71
C ASN A 408 2.91 1.02 2.44
N ALA A 409 2.03 0.44 1.63
CA ALA A 409 1.63 1.03 0.35
C ALA A 409 0.12 0.93 0.11
N ALA A 410 -0.41 1.93 -0.58
CA ALA A 410 -1.80 1.99 -1.02
C ALA A 410 -1.90 2.49 -2.47
N ASP A 411 -2.71 1.83 -3.27
CA ASP A 411 -3.06 2.28 -4.62
C ASP A 411 -4.19 3.31 -4.55
N ILE A 412 -4.01 4.45 -5.20
CA ILE A 412 -4.91 5.60 -5.18
C ILE A 412 -5.23 6.01 -6.62
N GLU A 413 -6.53 6.14 -6.91
CA GLU A 413 -7.04 6.71 -8.15
C GLU A 413 -7.56 8.12 -7.87
N LEU A 414 -6.83 9.13 -8.34
CA LEU A 414 -7.24 10.53 -8.30
C LEU A 414 -8.43 10.74 -9.22
N LEU A 415 -9.38 11.56 -8.74
CA LEU A 415 -10.60 11.83 -9.47
C LEU A 415 -10.39 13.02 -10.42
N VAL A 416 -10.30 12.75 -11.71
CA VAL A 416 -10.17 13.79 -12.74
C VAL A 416 -11.54 14.27 -13.24
N ILE A 417 -11.66 15.58 -13.45
CA ILE A 417 -12.85 16.17 -14.08
C ILE A 417 -12.68 16.05 -15.61
N PRO A 418 -13.67 15.51 -16.35
CA PRO A 418 -13.62 15.47 -17.81
C PRO A 418 -13.57 16.86 -18.46
N ASP A 419 -13.05 16.94 -19.67
CA ASP A 419 -13.04 18.16 -20.48
C ASP A 419 -14.45 18.76 -20.67
N VAL A 420 -14.52 20.08 -20.76
CA VAL A 420 -15.78 20.82 -21.00
C VAL A 420 -16.37 20.47 -22.37
N ILE A 421 -17.62 20.01 -22.38
CA ILE A 421 -18.36 19.69 -23.60
C ILE A 421 -19.15 20.90 -24.08
N ILE A 422 -18.89 21.35 -25.31
CA ILE A 422 -19.61 22.48 -25.92
C ILE A 422 -20.89 21.98 -26.59
N LEU A 423 -22.04 22.45 -26.09
CA LEU A 423 -23.37 22.20 -26.65
C LEU A 423 -23.75 23.31 -27.67
N PRO A 424 -24.73 23.05 -28.55
CA PRO A 424 -25.29 24.08 -29.41
C PRO A 424 -25.85 25.26 -28.60
N GLY A 425 -25.59 26.49 -29.07
CA GLY A 425 -26.14 27.69 -28.43
C GLY A 425 -27.66 27.80 -28.58
N LEU A 426 -28.29 28.50 -27.63
CA LEU A 426 -29.71 28.84 -27.71
C LEU A 426 -29.90 30.16 -28.43
N ILE A 427 -30.79 30.17 -29.42
CA ILE A 427 -31.15 31.37 -30.18
C ILE A 427 -32.51 31.85 -29.70
N GLY A 428 -32.49 32.96 -28.97
CA GLY A 428 -33.66 33.65 -28.45
C GLY A 428 -34.17 34.72 -29.41
N CYS A 429 -35.36 35.23 -29.09
CA CYS A 429 -35.96 36.38 -29.75
C CYS A 429 -35.54 37.67 -29.04
N ASN A 430 -34.92 38.62 -29.73
CA ASN A 430 -34.62 39.93 -29.12
C ASN A 430 -35.94 40.63 -28.74
N GLU A 431 -36.15 40.86 -27.44
CA GLU A 431 -37.34 41.50 -26.87
C GLU A 431 -37.17 43.02 -26.74
N GLY A 432 -36.00 43.53 -27.12
CA GLY A 432 -35.60 44.93 -27.04
C GLY A 432 -34.29 45.10 -26.28
N PHE A 433 -33.48 46.10 -26.65
CA PHE A 433 -32.23 46.44 -25.98
C PHE A 433 -31.19 45.31 -25.88
N GLY A 434 -31.29 44.27 -26.72
CA GLY A 434 -30.35 43.14 -26.74
C GLY A 434 -30.63 42.10 -25.64
N ILE A 435 -31.86 42.08 -25.13
CA ILE A 435 -32.30 41.14 -24.10
C ILE A 435 -33.25 40.13 -24.74
N SER A 436 -33.17 38.88 -24.28
CA SER A 436 -34.07 37.79 -24.62
C SER A 436 -34.29 36.89 -23.40
N THR A 437 -35.42 36.19 -23.39
CA THR A 437 -35.79 35.23 -22.35
C THR A 437 -35.62 33.81 -22.88
N TYR A 438 -34.93 32.94 -22.13
CA TYR A 438 -34.57 31.57 -22.52
C TYR A 438 -35.07 30.56 -21.49
N ASN A 439 -35.48 29.38 -21.96
CA ASN A 439 -35.53 28.17 -21.16
C ASN A 439 -34.20 27.43 -21.31
N LEU A 440 -33.37 27.42 -20.27
CA LEU A 440 -32.02 26.84 -20.35
C LEU A 440 -32.04 25.31 -20.50
N TYR A 441 -33.16 24.63 -20.16
CA TYR A 441 -33.31 23.20 -20.44
C TYR A 441 -33.35 22.90 -21.94
N ASP A 442 -33.69 23.88 -22.79
CA ASP A 442 -33.74 23.68 -24.23
C ASP A 442 -32.34 23.34 -24.80
N ALA A 443 -31.26 23.72 -24.11
CA ALA A 443 -29.89 23.40 -24.51
C ALA A 443 -29.58 21.90 -24.39
N LEU A 444 -30.38 21.15 -23.62
CA LEU A 444 -30.17 19.73 -23.33
C LEU A 444 -30.91 18.80 -24.30
N ILE A 445 -31.93 19.29 -25.03
CA ILE A 445 -32.89 18.48 -25.79
C ILE A 445 -32.19 17.54 -26.81
N ASP A 446 -31.16 18.03 -27.49
CA ASP A 446 -30.45 17.29 -28.53
C ASP A 446 -29.27 16.46 -28.00
N SER A 447 -29.00 16.50 -26.68
CA SER A 447 -27.78 15.97 -26.07
C SER A 447 -27.94 14.63 -25.34
N ASP A 448 -29.15 14.04 -25.34
CA ASP A 448 -29.49 12.80 -24.58
C ASP A 448 -29.21 12.93 -23.07
N LEU A 449 -29.17 14.17 -22.56
CA LEU A 449 -28.95 14.50 -21.15
C LEU A 449 -30.29 14.56 -20.41
N SER A 450 -30.40 13.87 -19.27
CA SER A 450 -31.55 14.00 -18.37
C SER A 450 -31.52 15.32 -17.61
N GLU A 451 -32.68 15.90 -17.32
CA GLU A 451 -32.81 17.11 -16.48
C GLU A 451 -32.49 16.85 -14.98
N GLU A 452 -32.35 15.59 -14.58
CA GLU A 452 -32.01 15.22 -13.19
C GLU A 452 -30.52 15.49 -12.88
N ASN A 453 -30.26 16.01 -11.66
CA ASN A 453 -28.93 16.32 -11.13
C ASN A 453 -28.09 17.29 -11.97
N ILE A 454 -28.77 18.27 -12.59
CA ILE A 454 -28.13 19.35 -13.34
C ILE A 454 -28.29 20.68 -12.60
N SER A 455 -27.24 21.51 -12.64
CA SER A 455 -27.25 22.90 -12.20
C SER A 455 -26.60 23.82 -13.24
N PHE A 456 -27.08 25.06 -13.33
CA PHE A 456 -26.62 26.04 -14.31
C PHE A 456 -25.88 27.20 -13.62
N PHE A 457 -24.82 27.70 -14.25
CA PHE A 457 -23.94 28.73 -13.72
C PHE A 457 -23.53 29.74 -14.79
N GLN A 458 -23.20 30.97 -14.37
CA GLN A 458 -22.73 32.03 -15.28
C GLN A 458 -21.21 32.03 -15.47
N SER A 459 -20.48 31.32 -14.61
CA SER A 459 -19.03 31.20 -14.68
C SER A 459 -18.58 29.79 -14.32
N LEU A 460 -17.38 29.41 -14.76
CA LEU A 460 -16.75 28.14 -14.41
C LEU A 460 -16.39 28.09 -12.91
N GLU A 461 -15.97 29.22 -12.33
CA GLU A 461 -15.63 29.34 -10.89
C GLU A 461 -16.85 29.07 -10.00
N ASP A 462 -18.01 29.65 -10.34
CA ASP A 462 -19.28 29.40 -9.63
C ASP A 462 -19.68 27.92 -9.74
N LEU A 463 -19.43 27.28 -10.88
CA LEU A 463 -19.71 25.86 -11.12
C LEU A 463 -18.82 24.93 -10.28
N GLU A 464 -17.52 25.20 -10.22
CA GLU A 464 -16.53 24.40 -9.50
C GLU A 464 -16.71 24.51 -7.99
N THR A 465 -17.09 25.69 -7.51
CA THR A 465 -17.35 25.96 -6.09
C THR A 465 -18.81 25.71 -5.67
N GLU A 466 -19.68 25.38 -6.62
CA GLU A 466 -21.13 25.23 -6.46
C GLU A 466 -21.78 26.46 -5.79
N THR A 467 -21.34 27.66 -6.16
CA THR A 467 -21.88 28.93 -5.68
C THR A 467 -22.70 29.64 -6.77
N ASN A 468 -23.61 30.54 -6.38
CA ASN A 468 -24.39 31.38 -7.32
C ASN A 468 -25.14 30.65 -8.46
N ALA A 469 -25.65 29.44 -8.21
CA ALA A 469 -26.43 28.69 -9.19
C ALA A 469 -27.64 29.50 -9.72
N ILE A 470 -27.88 29.40 -11.04
CA ILE A 470 -29.01 30.04 -11.71
C ILE A 470 -30.30 29.33 -11.31
N LEU A 471 -31.20 30.05 -10.62
CA LEU A 471 -32.44 29.49 -10.10
C LEU A 471 -33.63 29.61 -11.07
N ASN A 472 -33.65 30.63 -11.93
CA ASN A 472 -34.74 30.87 -12.87
C ASN A 472 -34.41 30.25 -14.25
N ILE A 473 -34.49 28.93 -14.33
CA ILE A 473 -33.99 28.14 -15.47
C ILE A 473 -34.91 28.27 -16.70
N GLU A 474 -36.23 28.25 -16.49
CA GLU A 474 -37.22 28.29 -17.58
C GLU A 474 -37.44 29.70 -18.18
N ASN A 475 -37.04 30.75 -17.46
CA ASN A 475 -37.24 32.15 -17.86
C ASN A 475 -35.98 32.98 -17.59
N TYR A 476 -34.81 32.43 -17.94
CA TYR A 476 -33.54 33.11 -17.77
C TYR A 476 -33.43 34.29 -18.73
N VAL A 477 -32.98 35.44 -18.23
CA VAL A 477 -32.81 36.66 -19.02
C VAL A 477 -31.32 36.95 -19.13
N ASN A 478 -30.81 37.07 -20.36
CA ASN A 478 -29.38 37.31 -20.57
C ASN A 478 -28.97 38.73 -20.11
N SER A 479 -27.70 38.87 -19.70
CA SER A 479 -27.10 40.14 -19.30
C SER A 479 -26.24 40.77 -20.39
N GLU A 480 -25.73 39.96 -21.31
CA GLU A 480 -24.93 40.34 -22.47
C GLU A 480 -25.15 39.36 -23.62
N VAL A 481 -24.61 39.65 -24.81
CA VAL A 481 -24.63 38.73 -25.97
C VAL A 481 -23.31 38.82 -26.75
N PRO A 482 -22.66 37.67 -27.05
CA PRO A 482 -22.98 36.33 -26.57
C PRO A 482 -22.75 36.20 -25.06
N GLN A 483 -23.59 35.41 -24.38
CA GLN A 483 -23.37 35.07 -22.97
C GLN A 483 -23.19 33.56 -22.82
N THR A 484 -22.11 33.13 -22.16
CA THR A 484 -21.87 31.71 -21.89
C THR A 484 -22.60 31.25 -20.63
N ILE A 485 -23.23 30.08 -20.71
CA ILE A 485 -23.83 29.38 -19.57
C ILE A 485 -23.12 28.04 -19.41
N TYR A 486 -22.76 27.71 -18.17
CA TYR A 486 -22.14 26.46 -17.80
C TYR A 486 -23.16 25.54 -17.12
N ILE A 487 -23.02 24.24 -17.37
CA ILE A 487 -23.88 23.19 -16.83
C ILE A 487 -23.01 22.22 -16.06
N ARG A 488 -23.32 22.03 -14.77
CA ARG A 488 -22.78 20.95 -13.94
C ARG A 488 -23.76 19.79 -13.97
N ARG A 489 -23.27 18.60 -14.29
CA ARG A 489 -24.05 17.37 -14.17
C ARG A 489 -23.31 16.37 -13.28
N GLU A 490 -23.95 15.94 -12.21
CA GLU A 490 -23.40 14.89 -11.35
C GLU A 490 -23.23 13.58 -12.14
N SER A 491 -22.03 13.00 -12.10
CA SER A 491 -21.67 11.80 -12.84
C SER A 491 -20.54 11.06 -12.13
N ALA A 492 -20.89 9.99 -11.41
CA ALA A 492 -19.91 9.21 -10.64
C ALA A 492 -18.65 8.86 -11.48
N PRO A 493 -17.43 9.05 -10.94
CA PRO A 493 -17.12 9.44 -9.56
C PRO A 493 -17.12 10.95 -9.26
N CYS A 494 -17.33 11.83 -10.24
CA CYS A 494 -17.35 13.29 -10.08
C CYS A 494 -18.56 13.94 -10.78
N TYR A 495 -18.29 14.88 -11.68
CA TYR A 495 -19.27 15.64 -12.44
C TYR A 495 -18.72 15.91 -13.83
N ALA A 496 -19.62 16.14 -14.78
CA ALA A 496 -19.30 16.57 -16.13
C ALA A 496 -19.68 18.04 -16.30
N ILE A 497 -18.87 18.76 -17.09
CA ILE A 497 -19.08 20.17 -17.40
C ILE A 497 -19.53 20.30 -18.85
N PHE A 498 -20.63 21.02 -19.06
CA PHE A 498 -21.06 21.44 -20.39
C PHE A 498 -21.13 22.95 -20.48
N GLN A 499 -21.04 23.51 -21.68
CA GLN A 499 -21.25 24.94 -21.91
C GLN A 499 -22.02 25.20 -23.20
N PHE A 500 -22.77 26.28 -23.24
CA PHE A 500 -23.42 26.79 -24.45
C PHE A 500 -23.50 28.33 -24.42
N GLU A 501 -23.71 28.93 -25.59
CA GLU A 501 -23.90 30.38 -25.72
C GLU A 501 -25.38 30.73 -25.85
N LEU A 502 -25.77 31.83 -25.20
CA LEU A 502 -27.03 32.53 -25.45
C LEU A 502 -26.80 33.57 -26.55
N LEU A 503 -27.54 33.41 -27.63
CA LEU A 503 -27.55 34.27 -28.80
C LEU A 503 -28.99 34.74 -29.05
N PHE A 504 -29.18 35.87 -29.73
CA PHE A 504 -30.52 36.24 -30.20
C PHE A 504 -30.52 36.57 -31.69
N ASP A 505 -31.69 36.39 -32.30
CA ASP A 505 -32.06 37.00 -33.56
C ASP A 505 -33.03 38.16 -33.32
N ASN A 506 -32.98 39.17 -34.18
CA ASN A 506 -33.95 40.26 -34.15
C ASN A 506 -35.31 39.72 -34.60
N CYS A 507 -36.35 39.81 -33.75
CA CYS A 507 -37.69 39.35 -34.07
C CYS A 507 -38.50 40.35 -34.91
N PRO A 508 -39.46 39.88 -35.74
CA PRO A 508 -40.25 40.77 -36.55
C PRO A 508 -41.09 41.72 -35.68
N PRO A 509 -41.13 43.02 -35.99
CA PRO A 509 -41.89 43.96 -35.19
C PRO A 509 -43.41 43.74 -35.35
N THR A 510 -44.16 44.01 -34.30
CA THR A 510 -45.63 43.90 -34.34
C THR A 510 -46.24 45.23 -34.74
N ILE A 511 -46.79 45.28 -35.95
CA ILE A 511 -47.35 46.50 -36.55
C ILE A 511 -48.86 46.60 -36.25
N PRO A 512 -49.34 47.64 -35.52
CA PRO A 512 -50.76 47.80 -35.24
C PRO A 512 -51.55 48.22 -36.48
N GLN A 513 -52.85 47.92 -36.51
CA GLN A 513 -53.73 48.26 -37.65
C GLN A 513 -54.37 49.65 -37.55
N GLY A 514 -54.20 50.35 -36.42
CA GLY A 514 -54.70 51.70 -36.26
C GLY A 514 -54.18 52.37 -34.98
N PHE A 515 -54.29 53.69 -34.95
CA PHE A 515 -53.93 54.54 -33.82
C PHE A 515 -54.76 55.84 -33.86
N SER A 516 -54.82 56.55 -32.74
CA SER A 516 -55.67 57.72 -32.54
C SER A 516 -54.93 58.92 -31.98
N PRO A 517 -54.46 59.85 -32.82
CA PRO A 517 -53.75 61.06 -32.35
C PRO A 517 -54.73 62.08 -31.76
N ASN A 518 -55.25 61.80 -30.55
CA ASN A 518 -56.24 62.62 -29.84
C ASN A 518 -55.75 63.14 -28.46
N ASP A 519 -54.48 62.88 -28.13
CA ASP A 519 -53.82 63.28 -26.88
C ASP A 519 -54.46 62.67 -25.62
N ASP A 520 -55.01 61.46 -25.71
CA ASP A 520 -55.59 60.74 -24.57
C ASP A 520 -54.60 59.81 -23.83
N ASN A 521 -53.33 59.79 -24.26
CA ASN A 521 -52.24 58.93 -23.82
C ASN A 521 -52.36 57.46 -24.26
N THR A 522 -53.34 57.10 -25.08
CA THR A 522 -53.58 55.73 -25.54
C THR A 522 -53.54 55.67 -27.07
N ASN A 523 -52.53 54.98 -27.62
CA ASN A 523 -52.35 54.84 -29.07
C ASN A 523 -52.29 56.20 -29.81
N ASP A 524 -51.72 57.25 -29.21
CA ASP A 524 -51.61 58.58 -29.85
C ASP A 524 -50.70 58.64 -31.08
N TRP A 525 -49.89 57.61 -31.26
CA TRP A 525 -48.92 57.54 -32.33
C TRP A 525 -48.83 56.12 -32.87
N PHE A 526 -48.22 55.98 -34.03
CA PHE A 526 -48.03 54.69 -34.68
C PHE A 526 -46.93 53.87 -34.00
N ASN A 527 -47.26 53.35 -32.81
CA ASN A 527 -46.38 52.59 -31.94
C ASN A 527 -46.23 51.15 -32.46
N ILE A 528 -45.22 50.92 -33.27
CA ILE A 528 -44.83 49.59 -33.73
C ILE A 528 -43.95 48.95 -32.65
N ARG A 529 -44.44 47.88 -32.02
CA ARG A 529 -43.70 47.18 -30.95
C ARG A 529 -42.51 46.41 -31.52
N GLY A 530 -41.37 46.46 -30.84
CA GLY A 530 -40.12 45.85 -31.31
C GLY A 530 -39.44 46.64 -32.43
N LEU A 531 -39.91 47.85 -32.78
CA LEU A 531 -39.28 48.65 -33.84
C LEU A 531 -38.20 49.58 -33.30
N TYR A 532 -38.48 50.25 -32.19
CA TYR A 532 -37.69 51.39 -31.73
C TYR A 532 -36.53 51.02 -30.77
N ASP A 533 -36.51 49.76 -30.36
CA ASP A 533 -35.61 49.12 -29.40
C ASP A 533 -34.78 47.98 -30.01
N ILE A 534 -35.24 47.40 -31.13
CA ILE A 534 -34.53 46.35 -31.90
C ILE A 534 -33.95 46.92 -33.19
N PHE A 535 -34.79 47.48 -34.06
CA PHE A 535 -34.39 47.99 -35.38
C PHE A 535 -34.14 49.49 -35.34
N ILE A 536 -33.15 49.93 -34.56
CA ILE A 536 -32.87 51.36 -34.32
C ILE A 536 -32.46 52.14 -35.59
N GLU A 537 -32.05 51.44 -36.65
CA GLU A 537 -31.69 52.04 -37.95
C GLU A 537 -32.85 52.02 -38.96
N HIS A 538 -34.07 51.70 -38.54
CA HIS A 538 -35.22 51.59 -39.44
C HIS A 538 -35.58 52.92 -40.13
N ARG A 539 -36.26 52.79 -41.28
CA ARG A 539 -36.89 53.90 -42.00
C ARG A 539 -38.36 53.61 -42.26
N LEU A 540 -39.22 54.50 -41.77
CA LEU A 540 -40.67 54.44 -41.94
C LEU A 540 -41.15 55.48 -42.93
N ARG A 541 -41.86 55.06 -43.99
CA ARG A 541 -42.48 55.95 -44.98
C ARG A 541 -43.98 55.72 -45.02
N ILE A 542 -44.77 56.78 -44.86
CA ILE A 542 -46.24 56.72 -44.89
C ILE A 542 -46.77 57.48 -46.10
N TYR A 543 -47.71 56.87 -46.79
CA TYR A 543 -48.37 57.38 -47.99
C TYR A 543 -49.88 57.50 -47.75
N ASN A 544 -50.49 58.54 -48.31
CA ASN A 544 -51.94 58.63 -48.36
C ASN A 544 -52.54 57.70 -49.43
N ARG A 545 -53.88 57.61 -49.49
CA ARG A 545 -54.61 56.79 -50.48
C ARG A 545 -54.34 57.12 -51.96
N TYR A 546 -53.68 58.24 -52.24
CA TYR A 546 -53.32 58.68 -53.59
C TYR A 546 -51.86 58.36 -53.94
N GLY A 547 -51.13 57.66 -53.06
CA GLY A 547 -49.71 57.33 -53.24
C GLY A 547 -48.74 58.49 -52.96
N THR A 548 -49.20 59.58 -52.34
CA THR A 548 -48.34 60.70 -51.96
C THR A 548 -47.69 60.43 -50.60
N LEU A 549 -46.36 60.56 -50.52
CA LEU A 549 -45.60 60.47 -49.27
C LEU A 549 -45.98 61.63 -48.34
N VAL A 550 -46.56 61.32 -47.18
CA VAL A 550 -47.01 62.30 -46.17
C VAL A 550 -46.09 62.32 -44.95
N PHE A 551 -45.42 61.21 -44.66
CA PHE A 551 -44.49 61.13 -43.55
C PHE A 551 -43.28 60.27 -43.90
N GLU A 552 -42.12 60.69 -43.41
CA GLU A 552 -40.90 59.91 -43.37
C GLU A 552 -40.24 60.08 -41.98
N GLY A 553 -39.92 58.97 -41.34
CA GLY A 553 -39.36 58.92 -39.99
C GLY A 553 -38.37 57.77 -39.79
N ASN A 554 -37.82 57.72 -38.59
CA ASN A 554 -36.83 56.76 -38.10
C ASN A 554 -36.93 56.70 -36.57
N ASN A 555 -35.92 56.13 -35.89
CA ASN A 555 -35.95 55.97 -34.43
C ASN A 555 -36.08 57.28 -33.63
N ASN A 556 -35.58 58.39 -34.17
CA ASN A 556 -35.67 59.71 -33.54
C ASN A 556 -36.92 60.48 -33.96
N LYS A 557 -37.75 59.91 -34.83
CA LYS A 557 -38.91 60.58 -35.42
C LYS A 557 -40.06 59.59 -35.65
N ALA A 558 -40.74 59.26 -34.56
CA ALA A 558 -41.98 58.50 -34.57
C ALA A 558 -43.14 59.28 -35.23
N TRP A 559 -44.16 58.55 -35.71
CA TRP A 559 -45.30 59.16 -36.40
C TRP A 559 -46.50 59.36 -35.48
N TYR A 560 -46.77 60.60 -35.11
CA TYR A 560 -47.92 61.04 -34.32
C TYR A 560 -49.13 61.43 -35.19
N GLY A 561 -49.24 60.86 -36.39
CA GLY A 561 -50.26 61.28 -37.36
C GLY A 561 -49.95 62.59 -38.08
N GLU A 562 -48.84 63.26 -37.79
CA GLU A 562 -48.46 64.53 -38.43
C GLU A 562 -47.82 64.36 -39.82
N ILE A 563 -48.05 65.33 -40.70
CA ILE A 563 -47.45 65.39 -42.04
C ILE A 563 -46.07 66.07 -41.96
N ASN A 564 -45.02 65.42 -42.46
CA ASN A 564 -43.66 66.00 -42.51
C ASN A 564 -42.99 65.92 -43.91
N ARG A 565 -43.71 65.38 -44.90
CA ARG A 565 -43.35 65.31 -46.31
C ARG A 565 -44.54 65.74 -47.18
N GLY A 566 -44.26 66.15 -48.41
CA GLY A 566 -45.26 66.66 -49.35
C GLY A 566 -45.35 68.20 -49.38
N VAL A 567 -46.31 68.71 -50.15
CA VAL A 567 -46.42 70.16 -50.48
C VAL A 567 -47.50 70.87 -49.67
N THR A 568 -48.44 70.12 -49.07
CA THR A 568 -49.63 70.65 -48.40
C THR A 568 -49.79 70.05 -47.01
N GLY A 569 -50.11 70.88 -46.01
CA GLY A 569 -50.49 70.41 -44.68
C GLY A 569 -49.34 69.96 -43.78
N VAL A 570 -48.08 70.29 -44.13
CA VAL A 570 -46.91 70.01 -43.27
C VAL A 570 -47.12 70.62 -41.88
N GLY A 571 -46.95 69.81 -40.84
CA GLY A 571 -47.20 70.16 -39.44
C GLY A 571 -48.65 69.95 -38.97
N ASN A 572 -49.58 69.57 -39.84
CA ASN A 572 -50.95 69.21 -39.45
C ASN A 572 -51.10 67.69 -39.28
N ILE A 573 -52.04 67.28 -38.42
CA ILE A 573 -52.51 65.89 -38.32
C ILE A 573 -53.20 65.50 -39.64
N VAL A 574 -52.91 64.30 -40.12
CA VAL A 574 -53.54 63.73 -41.32
C VAL A 574 -55.04 63.51 -41.10
N PRO A 575 -55.91 63.72 -42.11
CA PRO A 575 -57.34 63.41 -41.98
C PRO A 575 -57.61 61.95 -41.63
N VAL A 576 -58.71 61.68 -40.90
CA VAL A 576 -59.22 60.33 -40.64
C VAL A 576 -59.27 59.50 -41.93
N GLY A 577 -58.69 58.31 -41.89
CA GLY A 577 -58.64 57.41 -43.03
C GLY A 577 -57.50 56.40 -42.99
N THR A 578 -57.43 55.59 -44.05
CA THR A 578 -56.39 54.58 -44.23
C THR A 578 -55.16 55.19 -44.91
N TYR A 579 -54.00 54.94 -44.31
CA TYR A 579 -52.68 55.26 -44.84
C TYR A 579 -51.91 53.98 -45.10
N TYR A 580 -50.94 54.04 -46.01
CA TYR A 580 -50.11 52.91 -46.40
C TYR A 580 -48.69 53.14 -45.95
N TYR A 581 -48.03 52.14 -45.38
CA TYR A 581 -46.64 52.25 -44.95
C TYR A 581 -45.71 51.39 -45.79
N ILE A 582 -44.48 51.87 -45.95
CA ILE A 582 -43.30 51.08 -46.30
C ILE A 582 -42.35 51.21 -45.13
N LEU A 583 -42.06 50.10 -44.46
CA LEU A 583 -41.15 50.01 -43.33
C LEU A 583 -39.91 49.22 -43.75
N GLU A 584 -38.78 49.91 -43.79
CA GLU A 584 -37.47 49.31 -44.06
C GLU A 584 -36.77 49.14 -42.70
N LEU A 585 -36.65 47.89 -42.22
CA LEU A 585 -35.97 47.61 -40.95
C LEU A 585 -34.46 47.82 -41.02
N ASN A 586 -33.91 47.85 -42.25
CA ASN A 586 -32.48 47.96 -42.54
C ASN A 586 -31.64 46.86 -41.87
N ASP A 587 -32.23 45.68 -41.77
CA ASP A 587 -31.63 44.45 -41.27
C ASP A 587 -31.54 43.45 -42.46
N SER A 588 -30.44 42.71 -42.57
CA SER A 588 -30.19 41.79 -43.69
C SER A 588 -31.20 40.66 -43.79
N ASP A 589 -31.81 40.28 -42.67
CA ASP A 589 -32.71 39.14 -42.58
C ASP A 589 -34.15 39.50 -42.95
N TYR A 590 -34.44 40.80 -43.07
CA TYR A 590 -35.78 41.31 -43.31
C TYR A 590 -35.93 42.07 -44.62
N ARG A 591 -36.98 41.72 -45.37
CA ARG A 591 -37.44 42.51 -46.53
C ARG A 591 -38.29 43.70 -46.05
N PRO A 592 -38.37 44.80 -46.84
CA PRO A 592 -39.27 45.91 -46.52
C PRO A 592 -40.70 45.42 -46.31
N MET A 593 -41.28 45.79 -45.17
CA MET A 593 -42.65 45.46 -44.80
C MET A 593 -43.58 46.52 -45.36
N VAL A 594 -44.66 46.09 -46.00
CA VAL A 594 -45.68 47.00 -46.55
C VAL A 594 -47.05 46.65 -46.02
N GLY A 595 -47.85 47.66 -45.74
CA GLY A 595 -49.18 47.46 -45.20
C GLY A 595 -49.95 48.75 -45.10
N TRP A 596 -51.00 48.72 -44.28
CA TRP A 596 -51.86 49.86 -44.03
C TRP A 596 -52.07 50.08 -42.53
N VAL A 597 -52.41 51.30 -42.18
CA VAL A 597 -52.78 51.71 -40.83
C VAL A 597 -53.92 52.72 -40.91
N TYR A 598 -54.90 52.56 -40.03
CA TYR A 598 -56.07 53.44 -39.94
C TYR A 598 -55.85 54.52 -38.88
N VAL A 599 -56.00 55.79 -39.28
CA VAL A 599 -55.94 56.94 -38.37
C VAL A 599 -57.36 57.37 -38.03
N ASN A 600 -57.68 57.46 -36.74
CA ASN A 600 -59.00 57.86 -36.24
C ASN A 600 -58.87 58.66 -34.94
N TYR A 601 -59.55 59.79 -34.78
CA TYR A 601 -59.42 60.61 -33.58
C TYR A 601 -60.73 61.37 -33.29
#